data_AF-A0A1Q3QEY4-F1
#
_entry.id   AF-A0A1Q3QEY4-F1
#
_cell.length_a   1.000
_cell.length_b   1.000
_cell.length_c   1.000
_cell.angle_alpha   90.00
_cell.angle_beta   90.00
_cell.angle_gamma   90.00
#
_symmetry.space_group_name_H-M   'P 1'
#
loop_
_entity.id
_entity.type
_entity.pdbx_description
1 polymer ?
#
loop_
_entity_poly.entity_id
_entity_poly.type
_entity_poly.pdbx_seq_one_letter_code
_entity_poly.pdbx_strand_id
1 'polypeptide(L)'
;MLQNIQLKTIVRYYHLLEQNSEDKEIKPIRKKALELETSNLFEFDDLEKYLTFKDKAIEDNSGVIPILLSVSIGAMRGILVTKTAGTCLSNHPLPIINTEIFMKPSGDENNDISPLST
;
A
#
# COMPACT_ATOMS: atom_id res chain seq x y z
N MET A 1 2.17 -25.13 -24.00
CA MET A 1 1.50 -23.81 -24.09
C MET A 1 1.85 -23.10 -22.79
N LEU A 2 2.73 -22.09 -22.79
CA LEU A 2 2.98 -21.32 -21.57
C LEU A 2 1.70 -20.54 -21.24
N GLN A 3 1.12 -20.78 -20.08
CA GLN A 3 0.08 -19.90 -19.54
C GLN A 3 0.79 -18.66 -19.01
N ASN A 4 0.57 -17.50 -19.63
CA ASN A 4 1.00 -16.24 -19.04
C ASN A 4 0.16 -15.99 -17.79
N ILE A 5 0.81 -15.97 -16.63
CA ILE A 5 0.16 -15.64 -15.37
C ILE A 5 0.40 -14.15 -15.11
N GLN A 6 -0.65 -13.45 -14.70
CA GLN A 6 -0.61 -12.03 -14.47
C GLN A 6 -0.87 -11.72 -12.99
N LEU A 7 -0.06 -10.84 -12.42
CA LEU A 7 -0.30 -10.27 -11.10
C LEU A 7 -0.77 -8.83 -11.25
N LYS A 8 -1.86 -8.47 -10.55
CA LYS A 8 -2.39 -7.11 -10.52
C LYS A 8 -2.25 -6.50 -9.14
N THR A 9 -1.66 -5.33 -9.06
CA THR A 9 -1.69 -4.49 -7.86
C THR A 9 -2.70 -3.37 -8.04
N ILE A 10 -3.38 -3.01 -6.94
CA ILE A 10 -4.29 -1.87 -6.90
C ILE A 10 -3.82 -0.97 -5.75
N VAL A 11 -3.50 0.28 -6.07
CA VAL A 11 -3.12 1.29 -5.08
C VAL A 11 -4.21 2.35 -5.05
N ARG A 12 -4.72 2.63 -3.86
CA ARG A 12 -5.77 3.63 -3.61
C ARG A 12 -5.25 4.69 -2.66
N TYR A 13 -5.36 5.95 -3.08
CA TYR A 13 -5.00 7.11 -2.27
C TYR A 13 -6.22 8.00 -2.04
N TYR A 14 -6.40 8.44 -0.79
CA TYR A 14 -7.41 9.41 -0.41
C TYR A 14 -6.76 10.54 0.38
N HIS A 15 -7.03 11.79 -0.02
CA HIS A 15 -6.78 12.95 0.81
C HIS A 15 -8.10 13.40 1.43
N LEU A 16 -8.13 13.51 2.76
CA LEU A 16 -9.31 13.90 3.54
C LEU A 16 -9.14 15.34 4.01
N LEU A 17 -10.21 16.13 3.97
CA LEU A 17 -10.20 17.47 4.55
C LEU A 17 -10.27 17.38 6.07
N GLU A 18 -9.34 18.06 6.77
CA GLU A 18 -9.47 18.31 8.21
C GLU A 18 -10.65 19.28 8.44
N GLN A 19 -11.55 18.94 9.36
CA GLN A 19 -12.65 19.82 9.76
C GLN A 19 -12.24 20.58 11.03
N ASN A 20 -12.40 21.91 11.00
CA ASN A 20 -12.26 22.74 12.19
C ASN A 20 -13.40 22.43 13.17
N SER A 21 -13.04 22.22 14.44
CA SER A 21 -13.87 21.67 15.53
C SER A 21 -15.06 22.51 16.01
N GLU A 22 -15.52 23.52 15.25
CA GLU A 22 -16.57 24.44 15.68
C GLU A 22 -18.00 23.97 15.32
N ASP A 23 -18.17 23.10 14.31
CA ASP A 23 -19.49 22.58 13.92
C ASP A 23 -19.78 21.22 14.59
N LYS A 24 -20.25 21.24 15.84
CA LYS A 24 -20.44 20.05 16.69
C LYS A 24 -21.76 19.27 16.53
N GLU A 25 -22.63 19.56 15.55
CA GLU A 25 -23.98 18.93 15.52
C GLU A 25 -24.29 17.99 14.34
N ILE A 26 -23.37 17.78 13.39
CA ILE A 26 -23.62 16.89 12.24
C ILE A 26 -22.61 15.74 12.25
N LYS A 27 -23.09 14.49 12.15
CA LYS A 27 -22.24 13.29 12.02
C LYS A 27 -21.11 13.53 11.01
N PRO A 28 -19.84 13.26 11.34
CA PRO A 28 -18.70 13.66 10.52
C PRO A 28 -18.67 12.85 9.22
N ILE A 29 -19.15 13.44 8.13
CA ILE A 29 -18.89 12.94 6.78
C ILE A 29 -17.51 13.48 6.39
N ARG A 30 -16.47 12.65 6.54
CA ARG A 30 -15.12 12.97 6.06
C ARG A 30 -15.17 13.14 4.53
N LYS A 31 -15.18 14.39 4.06
CA LYS A 31 -15.20 14.70 2.63
C LYS A 31 -13.82 14.44 2.03
N LYS A 32 -13.76 13.57 1.02
CA LYS A 32 -12.56 13.34 0.21
C LYS A 32 -12.30 14.59 -0.65
N ALA A 33 -11.12 15.19 -0.48
CA ALA A 33 -10.65 16.27 -1.35
C ALA A 33 -9.95 15.73 -2.60
N LEU A 34 -9.36 14.53 -2.51
CA LEU A 34 -8.76 13.84 -3.64
C LEU A 34 -8.91 12.32 -3.47
N GLU A 35 -9.18 11.66 -4.58
CA GLU A 35 -9.21 10.20 -4.70
C GLU A 35 -8.47 9.83 -5.98
N LEU A 36 -7.53 8.89 -5.86
CA LEU A 36 -6.78 8.36 -6.98
C LEU A 36 -6.61 6.86 -6.82
N GLU A 37 -6.90 6.12 -7.88
CA GLU A 37 -6.68 4.68 -7.97
C GLU A 37 -5.79 4.39 -9.17
N THR A 38 -4.80 3.52 -8.98
CA THR A 38 -3.99 2.96 -10.07
C THR A 38 -4.06 1.44 -10.04
N SER A 39 -4.16 0.84 -11.23
CA SER A 39 -4.11 -0.61 -11.44
C SER A 39 -2.87 -0.93 -12.27
N ASN A 40 -1.92 -1.66 -11.70
CA ASN A 40 -0.70 -2.07 -12.41
C ASN A 40 -0.74 -3.57 -12.68
N LEU A 41 -0.51 -3.94 -13.93
CA LEU A 41 -0.49 -5.33 -14.38
C LEU A 41 0.96 -5.75 -14.63
N PHE A 42 1.36 -6.87 -14.05
CA PHE A 42 2.68 -7.44 -14.20
C PHE A 42 2.55 -8.83 -14.82
N GLU A 43 3.34 -9.09 -15.86
CA GLU A 43 3.34 -10.36 -16.58
C GLU A 43 4.56 -11.17 -16.18
N PHE A 44 4.37 -12.47 -15.97
CA PHE A 44 5.42 -13.41 -15.58
C PHE A 44 5.46 -14.59 -16.54
N ASP A 45 6.66 -14.94 -16.99
CA ASP A 45 6.90 -16.15 -17.77
C ASP A 45 6.69 -17.41 -16.92
N ASP A 46 7.06 -17.36 -15.64
CA ASP A 46 6.92 -18.48 -14.68
C ASP A 46 6.73 -17.93 -13.26
N LEU A 47 5.48 -17.73 -12.86
CA LEU A 47 5.15 -17.14 -11.56
C LEU A 47 5.49 -18.06 -10.38
N GLU A 48 5.46 -19.37 -10.59
CA GLU A 48 5.71 -20.38 -9.55
C GLU A 48 7.16 -20.35 -9.05
N LYS A 49 8.10 -19.80 -9.84
CA LYS A 49 9.47 -19.52 -9.39
C LYS A 49 9.54 -18.45 -8.30
N TYR A 50 8.57 -17.55 -8.23
CA TYR A 50 8.59 -16.38 -7.36
C TYR A 50 7.60 -16.50 -6.21
N LEU A 51 6.42 -17.08 -6.47
CA LEU A 51 5.31 -17.18 -5.55
C LEU A 51 4.85 -18.62 -5.38
N THR A 52 4.53 -19.00 -4.14
CA THR A 52 3.79 -20.23 -3.86
C THR A 52 2.39 -19.88 -3.38
N PHE A 53 1.39 -20.44 -4.07
CA PHE A 53 -0.01 -20.30 -3.71
C PHE A 53 -0.42 -21.43 -2.77
N LYS A 54 -0.80 -21.08 -1.54
CA LYS A 54 -1.46 -21.96 -0.57
C LYS A 54 -2.94 -21.56 -0.49
N ASP A 55 -3.81 -22.46 0.00
CA ASP A 55 -5.28 -22.28 -0.01
C ASP A 55 -5.78 -20.86 0.37
N LYS A 56 -5.14 -20.21 1.35
CA LYS A 56 -5.50 -18.86 1.83
C LYS A 56 -4.32 -17.90 1.91
N ALA A 57 -3.18 -18.25 1.34
CA ALA A 57 -1.96 -17.43 1.48
C ALA A 57 -1.12 -17.47 0.20
N ILE A 58 -0.46 -16.36 -0.07
CA ILE A 58 0.60 -16.28 -1.08
C ILE A 58 1.90 -16.17 -0.30
N GLU A 59 2.80 -17.11 -0.52
CA GLU A 59 4.16 -17.07 0.02
C GLU A 59 5.07 -16.51 -1.05
N ASP A 60 5.78 -15.44 -0.72
CA ASP A 60 6.77 -14.83 -1.60
C ASP A 60 8.15 -15.40 -1.30
N ASN A 61 8.58 -16.33 -2.15
CA ASN A 61 9.85 -17.03 -1.99
C ASN A 61 11.05 -16.19 -2.45
N SER A 62 10.81 -15.05 -3.11
CA SER A 62 11.82 -14.33 -3.90
C SER A 62 11.96 -12.85 -3.57
N GLY A 63 11.06 -12.29 -2.77
CA GLY A 63 11.01 -10.85 -2.54
C GLY A 63 10.28 -10.07 -3.63
N VAL A 64 9.49 -10.73 -4.48
CA VAL A 64 8.86 -10.07 -5.63
C VAL A 64 7.69 -9.15 -5.21
N ILE A 65 6.89 -9.52 -4.21
CA ILE A 65 5.71 -8.76 -3.78
C ILE A 65 6.08 -7.32 -3.35
N PRO A 66 7.06 -7.08 -2.47
CA PRO A 66 7.48 -5.73 -2.11
C PRO A 66 7.96 -4.92 -3.30
N ILE A 67 8.65 -5.55 -4.26
CA ILE A 67 9.12 -4.89 -5.47
C ILE A 67 7.92 -4.40 -6.28
N LEU A 68 6.93 -5.25 -6.53
CA LEU A 68 5.73 -4.90 -7.28
C LEU A 68 4.92 -3.80 -6.56
N LEU A 69 4.82 -3.87 -5.24
CA LEU A 69 4.19 -2.83 -4.43
C LEU A 69 4.97 -1.51 -4.50
N SER A 70 6.30 -1.55 -4.37
CA SER A 70 7.17 -0.37 -4.45
C SER A 70 7.05 0.33 -5.80
N VAL A 71 7.07 -0.43 -6.90
CA VAL A 71 6.85 0.10 -8.26
C VAL A 71 5.48 0.78 -8.35
N SER A 72 4.43 0.10 -7.87
CA SER A 72 3.05 0.58 -7.95
C SER A 72 2.82 1.86 -7.12
N ILE A 73 3.39 1.91 -5.92
CA ILE A 73 3.34 3.08 -5.02
C ILE A 73 4.18 4.22 -5.60
N GLY A 74 5.35 3.92 -6.17
CA GLY A 74 6.19 4.89 -6.85
C GLY A 74 5.48 5.55 -8.04
N ALA A 75 4.78 4.75 -8.85
CA ALA A 75 3.96 5.25 -9.95
C ALA A 75 2.81 6.15 -9.43
N MET A 76 2.07 5.70 -8.42
CA MET A 76 1.02 6.50 -7.75
C MET A 76 1.58 7.84 -7.26
N ARG A 77 2.76 7.85 -6.63
CA ARG A 77 3.44 9.06 -6.16
C ARG A 77 3.76 10.03 -7.30
N GLY A 78 4.30 9.55 -8.41
CA GLY A 78 4.59 10.38 -9.58
C GLY A 78 3.34 10.99 -10.20
N ILE A 79 2.26 10.20 -10.32
CA ILE A 79 0.96 10.68 -10.78
C ILE A 79 0.40 11.74 -9.82
N LEU A 80 0.49 11.49 -8.51
CA LEU A 80 -0.01 12.42 -7.50
C LEU A 80 0.70 13.77 -7.59
N VAL A 81 2.04 13.78 -7.62
CA VAL A 81 2.84 15.01 -7.76
C VAL A 81 2.46 15.78 -9.02
N THR A 82 2.28 15.07 -10.14
CA THR A 82 1.91 15.69 -11.42
C THR A 82 0.50 16.27 -11.38
N LYS A 83 -0.46 15.55 -10.78
CA LYS A 83 -1.87 15.98 -10.71
C LYS A 83 -2.12 17.10 -9.71
N THR A 84 -1.33 17.20 -8.65
CA THR A 84 -1.52 18.22 -7.61
C THR A 84 -0.65 19.46 -7.80
N ALA A 85 0.26 19.46 -8.78
CA ALA A 85 1.11 20.60 -9.10
C ALA A 85 0.29 21.89 -9.30
N GLY A 86 0.69 22.97 -8.61
CA GLY A 86 -0.01 24.26 -8.68
C GLY A 86 -1.32 24.35 -7.89
N THR A 87 -1.69 23.32 -7.12
CA THR A 87 -2.87 23.33 -6.24
C THR A 87 -2.46 23.33 -4.76
N CYS A 88 -3.36 23.63 -3.84
CA CYS A 88 -3.08 23.51 -2.40
C CYS A 88 -2.72 22.08 -1.96
N LEU A 89 -3.03 21.07 -2.78
CA LEU A 89 -2.70 19.67 -2.53
C LEU A 89 -1.25 19.31 -2.88
N SER A 90 -0.48 20.22 -3.52
CA SER A 90 0.95 19.97 -3.81
C SER A 90 1.79 19.78 -2.56
N ASN A 91 1.34 20.32 -1.42
CA ASN A 91 2.03 20.24 -0.13
C ASN A 91 1.79 18.91 0.60
N HIS A 92 0.99 18.01 0.02
CA HIS A 92 0.66 16.71 0.58
C HIS A 92 1.09 15.55 -0.35
N PRO A 93 2.40 15.42 -0.65
CA PRO A 93 2.89 14.31 -1.47
C PRO A 93 2.69 12.98 -0.75
N LEU A 94 2.60 11.89 -1.53
CA LEU A 94 2.58 10.53 -0.97
C LEU A 94 3.92 10.26 -0.25
N PRO A 95 3.89 9.82 1.03
CA PRO A 95 5.11 9.51 1.77
C PRO A 95 5.84 8.31 1.15
N ILE A 96 7.14 8.21 1.41
CA ILE A 96 7.90 7.01 1.06
C ILE A 96 7.42 5.88 1.99
N ILE A 97 6.94 4.79 1.39
CA ILE A 97 6.43 3.62 2.12
C ILE A 97 7.49 2.52 2.04
N ASN A 98 7.95 2.03 3.19
CA ASN A 98 8.76 0.81 3.22
C ASN A 98 7.84 -0.39 3.01
N THR A 99 7.89 -1.03 1.85
CA THR A 99 7.05 -2.19 1.52
C THR A 99 7.55 -3.51 2.10
N GLU A 100 8.78 -3.56 2.61
CA GLU A 100 9.34 -4.77 3.23
C GLU A 100 8.58 -5.16 4.50
N ILE A 101 7.89 -4.20 5.14
CA ILE A 101 7.05 -4.45 6.32
C ILE A 101 5.94 -5.47 6.04
N PHE A 102 5.51 -5.58 4.79
CA PHE A 102 4.47 -6.53 4.38
C PHE A 102 4.99 -7.96 4.17
N MET A 103 6.30 -8.18 4.29
CA MET A 103 6.91 -9.52 4.24
C MET A 103 7.04 -10.19 5.60
N LYS A 104 6.85 -9.45 6.71
CA LYS A 104 6.96 -10.09 8.02
C LYS A 104 5.81 -11.09 8.18
N PRO A 105 6.10 -12.37 8.44
CA PRO A 105 5.05 -13.32 8.78
C PRO A 105 4.31 -12.80 10.00
N SER A 106 2.98 -12.85 9.96
CA SER A 106 2.10 -12.58 11.09
C SER A 106 2.29 -13.66 12.16
N GLY A 107 3.38 -13.54 12.91
CA GLY A 107 3.84 -14.51 13.91
C GLY A 107 5.05 -13.96 14.65
N ASP A 108 4.82 -12.94 15.47
CA ASP A 108 5.50 -12.74 16.77
C ASP A 108 4.72 -11.69 17.58
N GLU A 109 3.49 -12.04 17.90
CA GLU A 109 2.81 -11.52 19.09
C GLU A 109 2.91 -12.63 20.15
N ASN A 110 4.04 -12.73 20.86
CA ASN A 110 4.13 -13.13 22.27
C ASN A 110 5.59 -13.27 22.75
N ASN A 111 5.79 -12.74 23.97
CA ASN A 111 6.93 -12.90 24.88
C ASN A 111 8.12 -11.97 24.70
N ASP A 112 7.95 -10.74 25.19
CA ASP A 112 8.92 -10.24 26.17
C ASP A 112 8.20 -9.49 27.30
N ILE A 113 7.51 -10.24 28.16
CA ILE A 113 7.32 -9.83 29.55
C ILE A 113 8.58 -10.31 30.27
N SER A 114 9.59 -9.46 30.33
CA SER A 114 10.67 -9.63 31.30
C SER A 114 10.29 -8.86 32.58
N PRO A 115 10.22 -9.52 33.76
CA PRO A 115 9.82 -8.89 35.00
C PRO A 115 10.94 -8.02 35.59
N LEU A 116 10.52 -7.01 36.34
CA LEU A 116 11.37 -6.12 37.12
C LEU A 116 12.38 -6.89 38.01
N SER A 117 13.67 -6.56 37.89
CA SER A 117 14.72 -6.72 38.92
C SER A 117 15.96 -5.94 38.42
N THR A 118 16.59 -4.99 39.11
CA THR A 118 16.60 -4.54 40.50
C THR A 118 16.76 -3.01 40.51
#